data_AF-A0A655FA74-F1
#
_entry.id   AF-A0A655FA74-F1
#
_cell.length_a   1.000
_cell.length_b   1.000
_cell.length_c   1.000
_cell.angle_alpha   90.00
_cell.angle_beta   90.00
_cell.angle_gamma   90.00
#
_symmetry.space_group_name_H-M   'P 1'
#
loop_
_entity.id
_entity.type
_entity.pdbx_description
1 polymer ?
#
loop_
_entity_poly.entity_id
_entity_poly.type
_entity_poly.pdbx_seq_one_letter_code
_entity_poly.pdbx_strand_id
1 'polypeptide(L)'
;MIGAPVLFGRANVVFTRLVVPTSELLALHAEVHRLCGPHLAPAPMANSLPGQWTAHVTLARRVGGHQLGRALRIAGRPSRIDGRFAGLRRWDGNTRAEYLLG
;
A
#
# COMPACT_ATOMS: atom_id res chain seq x y z
N MET A 1 9.64 -5.01 6.98
CA MET A 1 9.27 -4.34 8.25
C MET A 1 8.12 -3.39 8.01
N ILE A 2 7.12 -3.34 8.89
CA ILE A 2 6.04 -2.35 8.87
C ILE A 2 6.33 -1.26 9.92
N GLY A 3 6.67 -0.07 9.44
CA GLY A 3 7.07 1.10 10.20
C GLY A 3 5.93 2.06 10.51
N ALA A 4 6.26 3.35 10.70
CA ALA A 4 5.35 4.36 11.25
C ALA A 4 4.03 4.55 10.48
N PRO A 5 2.99 5.09 11.13
CA PRO A 5 1.77 5.52 10.45
C PRO A 5 2.02 6.64 9.42
N VAL A 6 1.34 6.56 8.27
CA VAL A 6 1.39 7.53 7.17
C VAL A 6 -0.03 7.90 6.75
N LEU A 7 -0.26 9.19 6.49
CA LEU A 7 -1.56 9.72 6.05
C LEU A 7 -1.46 10.13 4.58
N PHE A 8 -2.43 9.71 3.76
CA PHE A 8 -2.59 10.22 2.40
C PHE A 8 -3.86 11.04 2.26
N GLY A 9 -3.77 12.19 1.60
CA GLY A 9 -4.89 13.12 1.42
C GLY A 9 -4.83 14.30 2.40
N ARG A 10 -5.95 15.01 2.54
CA ARG A 10 -6.04 16.25 3.33
C ARG A 10 -7.10 16.16 4.45
N ALA A 11 -8.39 16.13 4.10
CA ALA A 11 -9.49 16.18 5.07
C ALA A 11 -9.99 14.78 5.52
N ASN A 12 -10.31 13.92 4.55
CA ASN A 12 -10.69 12.53 4.77
C ASN A 12 -9.54 11.64 4.30
N VAL A 13 -8.61 11.34 5.20
CA VAL A 13 -7.34 10.71 4.83
C VAL A 13 -7.47 9.20 4.68
N VAL A 14 -6.61 8.62 3.86
CA VAL A 14 -6.30 7.20 3.93
C VAL A 14 -5.24 7.02 5.01
N PHE A 15 -5.58 6.23 6.02
CA PHE A 15 -4.71 5.96 7.16
C PHE A 15 -3.97 4.65 6.92
N THR A 16 -2.65 4.71 6.93
CA THR A 16 -1.78 3.60 6.50
C THR A 16 -0.62 3.39 7.46
N ARG A 17 0.09 2.26 7.31
CA ARG A 17 1.42 2.05 7.89
C ARG A 17 2.44 1.97 6.77
N LEU A 18 3.59 2.59 6.96
CA LEU A 18 4.72 2.49 6.05
C LEU A 18 5.24 1.05 6.00
N VAL A 19 5.49 0.52 4.80
CA VAL A 19 6.37 -0.64 4.61
C VAL A 19 7.76 -0.06 4.37
N VAL A 20 8.75 -0.43 5.18
CA VAL A 20 10.15 -0.07 4.89
C VAL A 20 10.62 -1.02 3.79
N PRO A 21 10.79 -0.55 2.55
CA PRO A 21 11.06 -1.46 1.43
C PRO A 21 12.54 -1.84 1.44
N THR A 22 12.82 -3.11 1.12
CA THR A 22 14.17 -3.56 0.80
C THR A 22 14.45 -3.37 -0.69
N SER A 23 15.72 -3.48 -1.10
CA SER A 23 16.12 -3.48 -2.51
C SER A 23 15.34 -4.52 -3.32
N GLU A 24 15.14 -5.71 -2.75
CA GLU A 24 14.45 -6.82 -3.41
C GLU A 24 12.96 -6.51 -3.63
N LEU A 25 12.31 -5.85 -2.66
CA LEU A 25 10.92 -5.44 -2.82
C LEU A 25 10.76 -4.36 -3.91
N LEU A 26 11.71 -3.41 -3.97
CA LEU A 26 11.69 -2.38 -5.00
C LEU A 26 11.97 -2.96 -6.39
N ALA A 27 12.90 -3.92 -6.50
CA ALA A 27 13.17 -4.64 -7.74
C ALA A 27 11.94 -5.45 -8.20
N LEU A 28 11.28 -6.16 -7.28
CA LEU A 28 10.04 -6.87 -7.57
C LEU A 28 8.95 -5.93 -8.10
N HIS A 29 8.77 -4.78 -7.45
CA HIS A 29 7.79 -3.78 -7.89
C HIS A 29 8.11 -3.26 -9.31
N ALA A 30 9.38 -2.96 -9.59
CA ALA A 30 9.80 -2.52 -10.92
C ALA A 30 9.57 -3.59 -12.00
N GLU A 31 9.84 -4.86 -11.67
CA GLU A 31 9.64 -5.97 -12.60
C GLU A 31 8.16 -6.24 -12.85
N VAL A 32 7.32 -6.23 -11.81
CA VAL A 32 5.86 -6.33 -11.96
C VAL A 32 5.33 -5.18 -12.83
N HIS A 33 5.78 -3.95 -12.59
CA HIS A 33 5.39 -2.80 -13.41
C HIS A 33 5.81 -2.99 -14.88
N ARG A 34 7.03 -3.46 -15.15
CA ARG A 34 7.53 -3.70 -16.50
C ARG A 34 6.73 -4.79 -17.24
N LEU A 35 6.48 -5.92 -16.58
CA LEU A 35 5.76 -7.05 -17.13
C LEU A 35 4.27 -6.75 -17.35
N CYS A 36 3.63 -6.06 -16.40
CA CYS A 36 2.22 -5.71 -16.49
C CYS A 36 1.95 -4.50 -17.40
N GLY A 37 2.94 -3.63 -17.64
CA GLY A 37 2.82 -2.38 -18.40
C GLY A 37 2.00 -2.48 -19.69
N PRO A 38 2.32 -3.42 -20.60
CA PRO A 38 1.55 -3.61 -21.85
C PRO A 38 0.08 -4.01 -21.66
N HIS A 39 -0.30 -4.48 -20.47
CA HIS A 39 -1.64 -4.97 -20.15
C HIS A 39 -2.45 -3.97 -19.29
N LEU A 40 -1.86 -2.84 -18.90
CA LEU A 40 -2.53 -1.84 -18.07
C LEU A 40 -3.36 -0.89 -18.94
N ALA A 41 -4.67 -1.04 -18.87
CA ALA A 41 -5.65 -0.11 -19.42
C ALA A 41 -6.71 0.19 -18.35
N PRO A 42 -6.85 1.45 -17.88
CA PRO A 42 -6.04 2.63 -18.22
C PRO A 42 -4.59 2.54 -17.72
N ALA A 43 -3.77 3.52 -18.10
CA ALA A 43 -2.39 3.65 -17.61
C ALA A 43 -2.33 3.65 -16.07
N PRO A 44 -1.23 3.15 -15.46
CA PRO A 44 -1.08 3.12 -14.02
C PRO A 44 -1.14 4.52 -13.40
N MET A 45 -1.54 4.59 -12.14
CA MET A 45 -1.51 5.83 -11.38
C MET A 45 -0.06 6.27 -11.17
N ALA A 46 0.21 7.59 -11.24
CA ALA A 46 1.57 8.11 -11.09
C ALA A 46 2.24 7.69 -9.77
N ASN A 47 1.48 7.57 -8.69
CA ASN A 47 1.96 7.15 -7.37
C ASN A 47 2.10 5.62 -7.21
N SER A 48 1.90 4.85 -8.27
CA SER A 48 2.26 3.42 -8.35
C SER A 48 3.44 3.17 -9.28
N LEU A 49 4.06 4.19 -9.86
CA LEU A 49 5.24 4.02 -10.71
C LEU A 49 6.47 3.66 -9.86
N PRO A 50 7.43 2.88 -10.39
CA PRO A 50 8.73 2.69 -9.76
C PRO A 50 9.39 4.04 -9.43
N GLY A 51 9.95 4.15 -8.22
CA GLY A 51 10.51 5.40 -7.69
C GLY A 51 9.48 6.38 -7.11
N GLN A 52 8.20 6.27 -7.48
CA GLN A 52 7.12 7.17 -7.04
C GLN A 52 6.13 6.51 -6.06
N TRP A 53 6.34 5.24 -5.74
CA TRP A 53 5.49 4.46 -4.85
C TRP A 53 5.94 4.56 -3.40
N THR A 54 5.06 5.05 -2.52
CA THR A 54 5.22 4.92 -1.07
C THR A 54 4.73 3.54 -0.64
N ALA A 55 5.63 2.59 -0.39
CA ALA A 55 5.24 1.26 0.06
C ALA A 55 4.47 1.32 1.39
N HIS A 56 3.24 0.78 1.42
CA HIS A 56 2.35 0.94 2.57
C HIS A 56 1.31 -0.18 2.70
N VAL A 57 0.73 -0.29 3.90
CA VAL A 57 -0.46 -1.09 4.18
C VAL A 57 -1.59 -0.14 4.57
N THR A 58 -2.68 -0.15 3.82
CA THR A 58 -3.87 0.62 4.19
C THR A 58 -4.57 -0.03 5.38
N LEU A 59 -4.86 0.76 6.41
CA LEU A 59 -5.62 0.30 7.59
C LEU A 59 -7.08 0.77 7.54
N ALA A 60 -7.30 2.02 7.12
CA ALA A 60 -8.62 2.59 7.01
C ALA A 60 -8.66 3.67 5.91
N ARG A 61 -9.83 3.88 5.33
CA ARG A 61 -10.09 4.93 4.33
C ARG A 61 -11.08 5.93 4.89
N ARG A 62 -10.99 7.19 4.43
CA ARG A 62 -11.89 8.30 4.80
C ARG A 62 -11.91 8.58 6.31
N VAL A 63 -10.74 8.49 6.95
CA VAL A 63 -10.63 8.82 8.38
C VAL A 63 -10.74 10.33 8.54
N GLY A 64 -11.78 10.79 9.24
CA GLY A 64 -12.01 12.20 9.49
C GLY A 64 -11.11 12.74 10.60
N GLY A 65 -10.87 14.06 10.58
CA GLY A 65 -9.98 14.75 11.54
C GLY A 65 -10.23 14.40 13.00
N HIS A 66 -11.50 14.36 13.42
CA HIS A 66 -11.91 14.02 14.78
C HIS A 66 -11.52 12.60 15.23
N GLN A 67 -11.26 11.68 14.30
CA GLN A 67 -10.87 10.30 14.59
C GLN A 67 -9.35 10.09 14.57
N LEU A 68 -8.57 11.02 13.99
CA LEU A 68 -7.14 10.83 13.73
C LEU A 68 -6.33 10.53 15.01
N GLY A 69 -6.56 11.27 16.08
CA GLY A 69 -5.85 11.04 17.35
C GLY A 69 -6.12 9.67 17.97
N ARG A 70 -7.32 9.11 17.76
CA ARG A 70 -7.65 7.74 18.19
C ARG A 70 -7.02 6.71 17.26
N ALA A 71 -7.14 6.90 15.94
CA ALA A 71 -6.55 6.01 14.94
C ALA A 71 -5.02 5.89 15.11
N LEU A 72 -4.34 7.02 15.35
CA LEU A 72 -2.90 7.06 15.58
C LEU A 72 -2.48 6.27 16.82
N ARG A 73 -3.21 6.41 17.94
CA ARG A 73 -2.90 5.66 19.17
C ARG A 73 -3.03 4.15 19.00
N ILE A 74 -4.05 3.71 18.26
CA ILE A 74 -4.31 2.29 18.01
C ILE A 74 -3.23 1.75 17.06
N ALA A 75 -3.07 2.40 15.91
CA ALA A 75 -2.21 1.88 14.84
C ALA A 75 -0.73 2.13 15.07
N GLY A 76 -0.34 3.07 15.93
CA GLY A 76 1.05 3.33 16.30
C GLY A 76 1.65 2.28 17.24
N ARG A 77 0.86 1.29 17.69
CA ARG A 77 1.28 0.26 18.64
C ARG A 77 1.10 -1.15 18.08
N PRO A 78 2.14 -2.00 18.07
CA PRO A 78 3.53 -1.66 18.39
C PRO A 78 4.14 -0.67 17.37
N SER A 79 5.22 -0.01 17.74
CA SER A 79 5.91 0.97 16.88
C SER A 79 6.45 0.31 15.61
N ARG A 80 6.86 -0.96 15.70
CA ARG A 80 7.33 -1.80 14.61
C ARG A 80 6.58 -3.13 14.60
N ILE A 81 6.23 -3.59 13.40
CA ILE A 81 5.68 -4.92 13.18
C ILE A 81 6.58 -5.64 12.18
N ASP A 82 7.05 -6.83 12.53
CA ASP A 82 7.74 -7.69 11.59
C ASP A 82 6.72 -8.47 10.76
N GLY A 83 6.91 -8.43 9.45
CA GLY A 83 6.03 -9.05 8.48
C GLY A 83 6.86 -9.82 7.47
N ARG A 84 6.30 -10.91 6.97
CA ARG A 84 6.87 -11.69 5.88
C ARG A 84 5.91 -11.68 4.70
N PHE A 85 6.45 -11.91 3.51
CA PHE A 85 5.61 -12.17 2.35
C PHE A 85 4.85 -13.49 2.58
N ALA A 86 3.52 -13.42 2.57
CA ALA A 86 2.65 -14.58 2.80
C ALA A 86 2.00 -15.10 1.52
N GLY A 87 1.97 -14.29 0.46
CA GLY A 87 1.33 -14.62 -0.80
C GLY A 87 1.04 -13.36 -1.61
N LEU A 88 0.63 -13.56 -2.85
CA LEU A 88 0.27 -12.51 -3.78
C LEU A 88 -1.12 -12.76 -4.35
N ARG A 89 -1.82 -11.68 -4.66
CA ARG A 89 -3.08 -11.73 -5.41
C ARG A 89 -3.14 -10.60 -6.41
N ARG A 90 -3.82 -10.84 -7.52
CA ARG A 90 -4.33 -9.79 -8.40
C ARG A 90 -5.71 -9.36 -7.90
N TRP A 91 -5.90 -8.06 -7.74
CA TRP A 91 -7.21 -7.45 -7.51
C TRP A 91 -7.75 -6.88 -8.82
N ASP A 92 -8.97 -7.26 -9.18
CA ASP A 92 -9.71 -6.65 -10.29
C ASP A 92 -10.76 -5.68 -9.74
N GLY A 93 -10.54 -4.38 -9.96
CA GLY A 93 -11.43 -3.34 -9.46
C GLY A 93 -12.78 -3.25 -10.17
N ASN A 94 -12.87 -3.75 -11.42
CA ASN A 94 -14.09 -3.68 -12.21
C ASN A 94 -15.10 -4.74 -11.75
N THR A 95 -14.61 -5.95 -11.56
CA THR A 95 -15.43 -7.10 -11.12
C THR A 95 -15.39 -7.31 -9.61
N ARG A 96 -14.53 -6.58 -8.88
CA ARG A 96 -14.27 -6.75 -7.44
C ARG A 96 -13.81 -8.17 -7.10
N ALA A 97 -13.05 -8.79 -8.01
CA ALA A 97 -12.58 -10.16 -7.88
C ALA A 97 -11.13 -10.22 -7.39
N GLU A 98 -10.82 -11.27 -6.64
CA GLU A 98 -9.46 -11.58 -6.19
C GLU A 98 -8.97 -12.87 -6.84
N TYR A 99 -7.76 -12.85 -7.39
CA TYR A 99 -7.12 -14.02 -7.98
C TYR A 99 -5.80 -14.26 -7.29
N LEU A 100 -5.65 -15.40 -6.60
CA LEU A 100 -4.39 -15.76 -5.98
C LEU A 100 -3.33 -16.02 -7.07
N LEU A 101 -2.11 -15.58 -6.80
CA LEU A 101 -0.94 -15.77 -7.66
C LEU A 101 0.09 -16.60 -6.87
N GLY A 102 0.34 -17.83 -7.32
CA GLY A 102 1.17 -18.81 -6.61
C GLY A 102 0.43 -20.12 -6.40
#